data_AF-A0A838HP80-F1
#
_entry.id   AF-A0A838HP80-F1
#
_cell.length_a   1.000
_cell.length_b   1.000
_cell.length_c   1.000
_cell.angle_alpha   90.00
_cell.angle_beta   90.00
_cell.angle_gamma   90.00
#
_symmetry.space_group_name_H-M   'P 1'
#
loop_
_entity.id
_entity.type
_entity.pdbx_description
1 polymer ?
#
loop_
_entity_poly.entity_id
_entity_poly.type
_entity_poly.pdbx_seq_one_letter_code
_entity_poly.pdbx_strand_id
1 'polypeptide(L)'
;MKLSVTGEIRVPGDKSITHRALMLAAAAQGESRLSGLLSGADCQSTASALRALGCDVPSIPANGGDLRVTGRGLDEWRAPAGWIDCGNSGTTARLLLGLLAGRPFP
;
A
#
# COMPACT_ATOMS: atom_id res chain seq x y z
N MET A 1 28.75 6.35 36.26
CA MET A 1 27.32 6.69 36.26
C MET A 1 26.68 6.02 35.05
N LYS A 2 25.71 5.11 35.22
CA LYS A 2 25.06 4.38 34.10
C LYS A 2 23.76 5.11 33.77
N LEU A 3 23.65 5.63 32.54
CA LEU A 3 22.40 6.16 32.00
C LEU A 3 21.46 4.99 31.64
N SER A 4 20.23 5.03 32.11
CA SER A 4 19.18 4.06 31.79
C SER A 4 17.95 4.77 31.20
N VAL A 5 17.44 4.29 30.07
CA VAL A 5 16.19 4.76 29.47
C VAL A 5 15.09 3.73 29.75
N THR A 6 13.98 4.19 30.32
CA THR A 6 12.79 3.37 30.60
C THR A 6 11.53 4.10 30.14
N GLY A 7 10.56 3.36 29.61
CA GLY A 7 9.30 3.90 29.09
C GLY A 7 8.58 2.91 28.19
N GLU A 8 7.32 3.19 27.90
CA GLU A 8 6.49 2.45 26.93
C GLU A 8 6.18 3.36 25.75
N ILE A 9 6.34 2.84 24.53
CA ILE A 9 6.00 3.55 23.29
C ILE A 9 5.19 2.64 22.39
N ARG A 10 4.32 3.25 21.58
CA ARG A 10 3.67 2.58 20.46
C ARG A 10 4.37 3.00 19.19
N VAL A 11 5.01 2.03 18.53
CA VAL A 11 5.62 2.25 17.22
C VAL A 11 4.55 2.34 16.12
N PRO A 12 4.86 2.97 14.98
CA PRO A 12 3.99 2.95 13.81
C PRO A 12 3.71 1.54 13.29
N GLY A 13 2.78 1.45 12.34
CA GLY A 13 2.48 0.20 11.63
C GLY A 13 3.67 -0.44 10.95
N ASP A 14 3.56 -1.74 10.66
CA ASP A 14 4.60 -2.46 9.94
C ASP A 14 4.56 -2.12 8.43
N LYS A 15 5.73 -1.78 7.88
CA LYS A 15 5.90 -1.39 6.48
C LYS A 15 5.55 -2.52 5.51
N SER A 16 6.03 -3.74 5.80
CA SER A 16 5.87 -4.91 4.96
C SER A 16 4.41 -5.39 4.91
N ILE A 17 3.71 -5.36 6.05
CA ILE A 17 2.29 -5.66 6.15
C ILE A 17 1.48 -4.59 5.43
N THR A 18 1.82 -3.30 5.60
CA THR A 18 1.12 -2.20 4.93
C THR A 18 1.13 -2.35 3.41
N HIS A 19 2.29 -2.64 2.80
CA HIS A 19 2.39 -2.90 1.36
C HIS A 19 1.45 -4.02 0.90
N ARG A 20 1.50 -5.17 1.58
CA ARG A 20 0.73 -6.36 1.21
C ARG A 20 -0.77 -6.17 1.43
N ALA A 21 -1.15 -5.54 2.55
CA ALA A 21 -2.54 -5.27 2.88
C ALA A 21 -3.18 -4.38 1.81
N LEU A 22 -2.51 -3.31 1.37
CA LEU A 22 -3.01 -2.44 0.30
C LEU A 22 -3.21 -3.19 -1.02
N MET A 23 -2.20 -3.96 -1.45
CA MET A 23 -2.25 -4.70 -2.71
C MET A 23 -3.33 -5.78 -2.71
N LEU A 24 -3.44 -6.55 -1.63
CA LEU A 24 -4.46 -7.59 -1.48
C LEU A 24 -5.86 -6.99 -1.38
N ALA A 25 -6.04 -5.89 -0.64
CA ALA A 25 -7.32 -5.20 -0.53
C ALA A 25 -7.79 -4.64 -1.89
N ALA A 26 -6.88 -4.05 -2.67
CA ALA A 26 -7.18 -3.54 -4.01
C ALA A 26 -7.49 -4.68 -5.02
N ALA A 27 -6.86 -5.83 -4.85
CA ALA A 27 -7.05 -7.02 -5.69
C ALA A 27 -8.30 -7.83 -5.33
N ALA A 28 -8.79 -7.73 -4.09
CA ALA A 28 -9.99 -8.40 -3.64
C ALA A 28 -11.26 -7.83 -4.30
N GLN A 29 -12.41 -8.48 -4.09
CA GLN A 29 -13.73 -7.95 -4.43
C GLN A 29 -14.43 -7.53 -3.13
N GLY A 30 -14.93 -6.28 -3.09
CA GLY A 30 -15.63 -5.73 -1.93
C GLY A 30 -14.80 -4.73 -1.13
N GLU A 31 -15.30 -4.34 0.04
CA GLU A 31 -14.64 -3.36 0.91
C GLU A 31 -13.71 -4.05 1.93
N SER A 32 -12.48 -3.55 2.04
CA SER A 32 -11.53 -3.89 3.10
C SER A 32 -11.32 -2.68 4.01
N ARG A 33 -11.48 -2.87 5.33
CA ARG A 33 -11.09 -1.89 6.35
C ARG A 33 -9.73 -2.27 6.93
N LEU A 34 -8.74 -1.41 6.74
CA LEU A 34 -7.36 -1.60 7.17
C LEU A 34 -7.04 -0.63 8.31
N SER A 35 -6.57 -1.14 9.44
CA SER A 35 -6.19 -0.36 10.62
C SER A 35 -4.71 -0.49 10.94
N GLY A 36 -4.10 0.55 11.51
CA GLY A 36 -2.69 0.51 11.94
C GLY A 36 -1.68 0.47 10.79
N LEU A 37 -2.03 1.05 9.65
CA LEU A 37 -1.13 1.17 8.50
C LEU A 37 -0.02 2.19 8.76
N LEU A 38 1.13 1.96 8.13
CA LEU A 38 2.24 2.91 8.12
C LEU A 38 2.07 3.96 7.02
N SER A 39 1.90 5.23 7.37
CA SER A 39 1.87 6.35 6.41
C SER A 39 3.29 6.83 5.99
N GLY A 40 4.23 5.90 5.80
CA GLY A 40 5.58 6.20 5.32
C GLY A 40 5.60 6.40 3.81
N ALA A 41 6.62 7.12 3.30
CA ALA A 41 6.76 7.43 1.87
C ALA A 41 6.67 6.17 1.00
N ASP A 42 7.34 5.08 1.39
CA ASP A 42 7.27 3.80 0.68
C ASP A 42 5.83 3.27 0.54
N CYS A 43 5.05 3.29 1.62
CA CYS A 43 3.69 2.79 1.63
C CYS A 43 2.74 3.71 0.85
N GLN A 44 2.99 5.02 0.90
CA GLN A 44 2.28 6.00 0.05
C GLN A 44 2.60 5.82 -1.44
N SER A 45 3.82 5.39 -1.79
CA SER A 45 4.15 5.00 -3.17
C SER A 45 3.35 3.77 -3.61
N THR A 46 3.11 2.78 -2.74
CA THR A 46 2.19 1.66 -3.06
C THR A 46 0.77 2.15 -3.29
N ALA A 47 0.20 2.98 -2.41
CA ALA A 47 -1.15 3.51 -2.60
C ALA A 47 -1.27 4.32 -3.90
N SER A 48 -0.26 5.12 -4.22
CA SER A 48 -0.20 5.90 -5.47
C SER A 48 -0.08 5.01 -6.71
N ALA A 49 0.73 3.96 -6.66
CA ALA A 49 0.85 3.00 -7.76
C ALA A 49 -0.46 2.27 -8.02
N LEU A 50 -1.17 1.85 -6.97
CA LEU A 50 -2.49 1.21 -7.10
C LEU A 50 -3.52 2.18 -7.71
N ARG A 51 -3.50 3.46 -7.30
CA ARG A 51 -4.35 4.49 -7.94
C ARG A 51 -4.01 4.70 -9.42
N ALA A 52 -2.74 4.69 -9.79
CA ALA A 52 -2.31 4.78 -11.19
C ALA A 52 -2.82 3.59 -12.02
N LEU A 53 -3.00 2.43 -11.39
CA LEU A 53 -3.62 1.23 -11.97
C LEU A 53 -5.16 1.25 -11.93
N GLY A 54 -5.77 2.39 -11.60
CA GLY A 54 -7.22 2.58 -11.56
C GLY A 54 -7.91 2.04 -10.30
N CYS A 55 -7.17 1.64 -9.27
CA CYS A 55 -7.76 1.13 -8.03
C CYS A 55 -8.28 2.28 -7.15
N ASP A 56 -9.40 2.03 -6.46
CA ASP A 56 -9.97 2.96 -5.48
C ASP A 56 -9.29 2.79 -4.11
N VAL A 57 -8.06 3.32 -4.02
CA VAL A 57 -7.22 3.29 -2.81
C VAL A 57 -6.93 4.73 -2.37
N PRO A 58 -7.49 5.22 -1.26
CA PRO A 58 -7.16 6.54 -0.75
C PRO A 58 -5.72 6.61 -0.21
N SER A 59 -5.19 7.82 -0.03
CA SER A 59 -3.91 8.01 0.66
C SER A 59 -3.98 7.51 2.11
N ILE A 60 -2.88 6.93 2.61
CA ILE A 60 -2.83 6.43 3.98
C ILE A 60 -2.90 7.64 4.95
N PRO A 61 -3.77 7.64 5.96
CA PRO A 61 -3.86 8.74 6.90
C PRO A 61 -2.59 8.90 7.74
N ALA A 62 -2.03 10.11 7.80
CA ALA A 62 -0.83 10.40 8.59
C ALA A 62 -1.04 10.23 10.10
N ASN A 63 -2.28 10.32 10.57
CA ASN A 63 -2.66 10.15 11.97
C ASN A 63 -2.86 8.68 12.39
N GLY A 64 -2.61 7.71 11.50
CA GLY A 64 -2.80 6.29 11.78
C GLY A 64 -4.27 5.84 11.80
N GLY A 65 -5.20 6.67 11.32
CA GLY A 65 -6.60 6.32 11.15
C GLY A 65 -6.80 5.17 10.16
N ASP A 66 -7.99 4.56 10.21
CA ASP A 66 -8.31 3.47 9.30
C ASP A 66 -8.41 3.93 7.86
N LEU A 67 -8.10 3.01 6.95
CA LEU A 67 -8.26 3.16 5.52
C LEU A 67 -9.30 2.17 5.03
N ARG A 68 -10.27 2.64 4.24
CA ARG A 68 -11.19 1.78 3.49
C ARG A 68 -10.74 1.71 2.05
N VAL A 69 -10.64 0.49 1.52
CA VAL A 69 -10.25 0.21 0.14
C VAL A 69 -11.36 -0.61 -0.50
N THR A 70 -11.86 -0.16 -1.65
CA THR A 70 -12.87 -0.88 -2.41
C THR A 70 -12.20 -1.64 -3.54
N GLY A 71 -11.99 -2.94 -3.34
CA GLY A 71 -11.46 -3.83 -4.35
C GLY A 71 -12.53 -4.23 -5.37
N ARG A 72 -12.16 -4.29 -6.64
CA ARG A 72 -13.04 -4.69 -7.76
C ARG A 72 -12.57 -5.98 -8.45
N GLY A 73 -11.57 -6.66 -7.90
CA GLY A 73 -10.87 -7.76 -8.57
C GLY A 73 -9.73 -7.27 -9.46
N LEU A 74 -8.71 -8.12 -9.65
CA LEU A 74 -7.54 -7.84 -10.50
C LEU A 74 -7.93 -7.56 -11.96
N ASP A 75 -9.05 -8.12 -12.44
CA ASP A 75 -9.49 -7.95 -13.83
C ASP A 75 -9.89 -6.52 -14.18
N GLU A 76 -10.33 -5.75 -13.18
CA GLU A 76 -10.76 -4.36 -13.32
C GLU A 76 -9.61 -3.35 -13.25
N TRP A 77 -8.39 -3.80 -12.95
CA TRP A 77 -7.21 -2.94 -12.96
C TRP A 77 -6.89 -2.51 -14.39
N ARG A 78 -6.38 -1.30 -14.55
CA ARG A 78 -6.15 -0.68 -15.86
C ARG A 78 -4.68 -0.39 -16.07
N ALA A 79 -4.26 -0.41 -17.34
CA ALA A 79 -2.94 0.08 -17.71
C ALA A 79 -2.78 1.55 -17.26
N PRO A 80 -1.67 1.92 -16.62
CA PRO A 80 -1.45 3.30 -16.19
C PRO A 80 -1.23 4.20 -17.42
N ALA A 81 -1.70 5.44 -17.35
CA ALA A 81 -1.50 6.41 -18.44
C ALA A 81 -0.04 6.87 -18.63
N GLY A 82 0.84 6.54 -17.66
CA GLY A 82 2.25 6.88 -17.67
C GLY A 82 3.03 5.94 -16.76
N TRP A 83 4.23 6.35 -16.34
CA TRP A 83 5.07 5.52 -15.49
C TRP A 83 4.49 5.40 -14.07
N ILE A 84 4.62 4.22 -13.49
CA ILE A 84 4.38 3.99 -12.07
C ILE A 84 5.64 4.38 -11.30
N ASP A 85 5.58 5.50 -10.59
CA ASP A 85 6.65 5.90 -9.68
C ASP A 85 6.55 5.14 -8.35
N CYS A 86 7.49 4.20 -8.15
CA CYS A 86 7.60 3.44 -6.90
C CYS A 86 8.40 4.19 -5.81
N GLY A 87 8.94 5.38 -6.11
CA GLY A 87 9.86 6.11 -5.24
C GLY A 87 11.05 5.25 -4.80
N ASN A 88 11.42 5.35 -3.52
CA ASN A 88 12.47 4.52 -2.93
C ASN A 88 11.99 3.09 -2.55
N SER A 89 10.73 2.76 -2.84
CA SER A 89 10.15 1.50 -2.38
C SER A 89 10.45 0.35 -3.34
N GLY A 90 11.60 -0.29 -3.13
CA GLY A 90 11.92 -1.55 -3.82
C GLY A 90 10.93 -2.68 -3.52
N THR A 91 10.17 -2.61 -2.41
CA THR A 91 9.08 -3.57 -2.12
C THR A 91 7.89 -3.33 -3.05
N THR A 92 7.48 -2.07 -3.23
CA THR A 92 6.42 -1.70 -4.19
C THR A 92 6.75 -2.22 -5.58
N ALA A 93 7.94 -1.89 -6.10
CA ALA A 93 8.36 -2.29 -7.44
C ALA A 93 8.32 -3.82 -7.65
N ARG A 94 8.95 -4.58 -6.75
CA ARG A 94 9.05 -6.05 -6.90
C ARG A 94 7.70 -6.75 -6.78
N LEU A 95 6.85 -6.33 -5.83
CA LEU A 95 5.55 -6.97 -5.63
C LEU A 95 4.57 -6.63 -6.76
N LEU A 96 4.59 -5.39 -7.26
CA LEU A 96 3.79 -5.02 -8.43
C LEU A 96 4.19 -5.81 -9.67
N LEU A 97 5.49 -6.01 -9.93
CA LEU A 97 5.93 -6.86 -11.05
C LEU A 97 5.32 -8.26 -10.98
N GLY A 98 5.26 -8.86 -9.79
CA GLY A 98 4.60 -10.16 -9.59
C GLY A 98 3.09 -10.13 -9.81
N LEU A 99 2.40 -9.12 -9.25
CA LEU A 99 0.95 -8.95 -9.41
C LEU A 99 0.54 -8.67 -10.87
N LEU A 100 1.38 -7.95 -11.61
CA LEU A 100 1.09 -7.51 -12.97
C LEU A 100 1.57 -8.49 -14.04
N ALA A 101 2.41 -9.48 -13.70
CA ALA A 101 3.05 -10.38 -14.67
C ALA A 101 2.06 -11.14 -15.59
N GLY A 102 0.85 -11.43 -15.11
CA GLY A 102 -0.20 -12.12 -15.87
C GLY A 102 -1.29 -11.21 -16.43
N ARG A 103 -1.13 -9.89 -16.37
CA ARG A 103 -2.18 -8.94 -16.76
C ARG A 103 -2.13 -8.66 -18.27
N PRO A 104 -3.26 -8.76 -19.00
CA PRO A 104 -3.34 -8.39 -20.40
C PRO A 104 -3.51 -6.87 -20.55
N PHE A 105 -2.60 -6.10 -19.94
CA PHE A 105 -2.51 -4.68 -20.28
C PHE A 105 -2.03 -4.57 -21.74
N PRO A 106 -2.63 -3.68 -22.54
CA PRO A 106 -2.19 -3.48 -23.93
C PRO A 106 -0.72 -3.07 -24.01
#